data_AF-A0A355CLI5-F1
#
_entry.id   AF-A0A355CLI5-F1
#
_cell.length_a   1.000
_cell.length_b   1.000
_cell.length_c   1.000
_cell.angle_alpha   90.00
_cell.angle_beta   90.00
_cell.angle_gamma   90.00
#
_symmetry.space_group_name_H-M   'P 1'
#
loop_
_entity.id
_entity.type
_entity.pdbx_description
1 polymer ?
#
loop_
_entity_poly.entity_id
_entity_poly.type
_entity_poly.pdbx_seq_one_letter_code
_entity_poly.pdbx_strand_id
1 'polypeptide(L)'
;MIQAETLELLEWPRLCQHLATFAATKLGIAAALQLEIPATPAQTAELLAQTQEAYQLESRLSGGLTFEGIQDIGASVKRAELQGLLSGEELLAIATTLAGARQLRRIIDAQPDVPTLKELVAGLRTYPELEQEIHRCIDDRAQVADRATPKLAGIRVQIRQLRDRIYQILQGILQRQSNAVQEQVITQRNSRFVIPVKAPQKDAIPGIVHDSSASGATLYVEPHSTVNLNNQMRQLLRQEQAEVEAVLRTLTGEVAAVKPDLDRLLAVVTILDLACAKARYSLWLEANPPKFIEVENRELTPKNGE
;
A
#
# COMPACT_ATOMS: atom_id res chain seq x y z
N MET A 1 1.43 10.50 36.82
CA MET A 1 2.78 10.33 37.40
C MET A 1 2.89 8.97 38.10
N ILE A 2 2.09 8.70 39.14
CA ILE A 2 2.08 7.41 39.87
C ILE A 2 1.76 6.19 38.96
N GLN A 3 0.79 6.31 38.04
CA GLN A 3 0.42 5.20 37.16
C GLN A 3 1.56 4.81 36.20
N ALA A 4 2.25 5.77 35.60
CA ALA A 4 3.36 5.48 34.66
C ALA A 4 4.54 4.82 35.37
N GLU A 5 4.92 5.31 36.55
CA GLU A 5 5.98 4.71 37.39
C GLU A 5 5.61 3.28 37.82
N THR A 6 4.34 3.04 38.13
CA THR A 6 3.85 1.69 38.48
C THR A 6 3.93 0.74 37.28
N LEU A 7 3.57 1.20 36.07
CA LEU A 7 3.65 0.39 34.85
C LEU A 7 5.09 0.04 34.47
N GLU A 8 6.02 0.98 34.64
CA GLU A 8 7.45 0.72 34.47
C GLU A 8 7.95 -0.32 35.48
N LEU A 9 7.60 -0.17 36.76
CA LEU A 9 7.99 -1.11 37.82
C LEU A 9 7.47 -2.54 37.57
N LEU A 10 6.24 -2.65 37.04
CA LEU A 10 5.62 -3.94 36.69
C LEU A 10 6.07 -4.48 35.32
N GLU A 11 7.05 -3.83 34.68
CA GLU A 11 7.56 -4.18 33.36
C GLU A 11 6.47 -4.26 32.26
N TRP A 12 5.41 -3.46 32.40
CA TRP A 12 4.32 -3.40 31.41
C TRP A 12 4.80 -3.19 29.97
N PRO A 13 5.78 -2.30 29.69
CA PRO A 13 6.31 -2.15 28.34
C PRO A 13 6.94 -3.43 27.79
N ARG A 14 7.62 -4.23 28.63
CA ARG A 14 8.21 -5.51 28.20
C ARG A 14 7.14 -6.54 27.90
N LEU A 15 6.07 -6.59 28.70
CA LEU A 15 4.91 -7.43 28.41
C LEU A 15 4.28 -7.06 27.06
N CYS A 16 4.09 -5.76 26.80
CA CYS A 16 3.56 -5.25 25.54
C CYS A 16 4.45 -5.61 24.34
N GLN A 17 5.78 -5.49 24.49
CA GLN A 17 6.75 -5.93 23.48
C GLN A 17 6.64 -7.42 23.18
N HIS A 18 6.50 -8.26 24.21
CA HIS A 18 6.35 -9.69 24.03
C HIS A 18 5.01 -10.04 23.36
N LEU A 19 3.89 -9.43 23.81
CA LEU A 19 2.59 -9.59 23.18
C LEU A 19 2.61 -9.18 21.71
N ALA A 20 3.30 -8.10 21.35
CA ALA A 20 3.39 -7.62 19.98
C ALA A 20 4.00 -8.66 19.02
N THR A 21 4.83 -9.58 19.51
CA THR A 21 5.38 -10.68 18.69
C THR A 21 4.33 -11.69 18.20
N PHE A 22 3.14 -11.68 18.80
CA PHE A 22 2.02 -12.56 18.43
C PHE A 22 1.02 -11.90 17.45
N ALA A 23 1.16 -10.59 17.20
CA ALA A 23 0.33 -9.87 16.25
C ALA A 23 0.75 -10.17 14.80
N ALA A 24 -0.22 -10.26 13.90
CA ALA A 24 0.01 -10.62 12.50
C ALA A 24 0.30 -9.40 11.61
N THR A 25 -0.14 -8.21 11.99
CA THR A 25 -0.07 -6.99 11.17
C THR A 25 0.81 -5.93 11.84
N LYS A 26 1.35 -5.00 11.03
CA LYS A 26 2.09 -3.82 11.54
C LYS A 26 1.20 -2.96 12.45
N LEU A 27 -0.09 -2.87 12.13
CA LEU A 27 -1.08 -2.13 12.92
C LEU A 27 -1.30 -2.79 14.28
N GLY A 28 -1.47 -4.11 14.31
CA GLY A 28 -1.60 -4.87 15.55
C GLY A 28 -0.34 -4.83 16.41
N ILE A 29 0.85 -4.89 15.80
CA ILE A 29 2.14 -4.70 16.50
C ILE A 29 2.17 -3.31 17.16
N ALA A 30 1.88 -2.25 16.41
CA ALA A 30 1.87 -0.89 16.94
C ALA A 30 0.85 -0.73 18.08
N ALA A 31 -0.35 -1.29 17.92
CA ALA A 31 -1.41 -1.26 18.94
C ALA A 31 -1.04 -2.07 20.20
N ALA A 32 -0.38 -3.23 20.04
CA ALA A 32 0.09 -4.04 21.17
C ALA A 32 1.21 -3.34 21.94
N LEU A 33 2.11 -2.63 21.27
CA LEU A 33 3.17 -1.85 21.90
C LEU A 33 2.63 -0.63 22.69
N GLN A 34 1.49 -0.09 22.28
CA GLN A 34 0.82 1.04 22.92
C GLN A 34 -0.41 0.60 23.72
N LEU A 35 -0.42 -0.65 24.21
CA LEU A 35 -1.57 -1.20 24.90
C LEU A 35 -1.86 -0.43 26.20
N GLU A 36 -3.06 0.11 26.30
CA GLU A 36 -3.55 0.79 27.49
C GLU A 36 -4.38 -0.16 28.38
N ILE A 37 -4.33 0.07 29.70
CA ILE A 37 -5.18 -0.64 30.65
C ILE A 37 -6.63 -0.11 30.52
N PRO A 38 -7.63 -0.98 30.37
CA PRO A 38 -9.03 -0.55 30.28
C PRO A 38 -9.46 0.22 31.52
N ALA A 39 -10.17 1.33 31.32
CA ALA A 39 -10.58 2.23 32.41
C ALA A 39 -11.84 1.76 33.13
N THR A 40 -12.62 0.86 32.51
CA THR A 40 -13.93 0.45 33.04
C THR A 40 -14.12 -1.08 33.01
N PRO A 41 -14.90 -1.64 33.94
CA PRO A 41 -15.24 -3.07 33.93
C PRO A 41 -15.93 -3.51 32.63
N ALA A 42 -16.75 -2.65 32.03
CA ALA A 42 -17.43 -2.94 30.77
C ALA A 42 -16.43 -3.11 29.61
N GLN A 43 -15.44 -2.21 29.49
CA GLN A 43 -14.38 -2.35 28.49
C GLN A 43 -13.53 -3.60 28.73
N THR A 44 -13.23 -3.93 29.98
CA THR A 44 -12.51 -5.15 30.33
C THR A 44 -13.28 -6.41 29.92
N ALA A 45 -14.59 -6.46 30.20
CA ALA A 45 -15.44 -7.58 29.83
C ALA A 45 -15.51 -7.78 28.32
N GLU A 46 -15.65 -6.68 27.57
CA GLU A 46 -15.64 -6.67 26.10
C GLU A 46 -14.32 -7.23 25.53
N LEU A 47 -13.18 -6.70 25.98
CA LEU A 47 -11.86 -7.17 25.52
C LEU A 47 -11.59 -8.63 25.90
N LEU A 48 -12.09 -9.08 27.05
CA LEU A 48 -11.99 -10.48 27.47
C LEU A 48 -12.85 -11.37 26.55
N ALA A 49 -14.07 -10.97 26.23
CA ALA A 49 -14.95 -11.69 25.31
C ALA A 49 -14.32 -11.81 23.91
N GLN A 50 -13.78 -10.71 23.36
CA GLN A 50 -13.04 -10.72 22.10
C GLN A 50 -11.87 -11.70 22.12
N THR A 51 -11.08 -11.71 23.21
CA THR A 51 -9.92 -12.61 23.36
C THR A 51 -10.36 -14.07 23.46
N GLN A 52 -11.44 -14.37 24.19
CA GLN A 52 -11.98 -15.72 24.33
C GLN A 52 -12.51 -16.25 23.00
N GLU A 53 -13.27 -15.45 22.26
CA GLU A 53 -13.77 -15.83 20.94
C GLU A 53 -12.62 -16.02 19.95
N ALA A 54 -11.62 -15.13 19.94
CA ALA A 54 -10.42 -15.29 19.13
C ALA A 54 -9.64 -16.57 19.49
N TYR A 55 -9.52 -16.91 20.77
CA TYR A 55 -8.91 -18.17 21.24
C TYR A 55 -9.62 -19.40 20.68
N GLN A 56 -10.96 -19.39 20.66
CA GLN A 56 -11.73 -20.47 20.08
C GLN A 56 -11.46 -20.60 18.57
N LEU A 57 -11.40 -19.49 17.85
CA LEU A 57 -11.12 -19.49 16.41
C LEU A 57 -9.70 -19.97 16.10
N GLU A 58 -8.69 -19.49 16.82
CA GLU A 58 -7.29 -19.93 16.70
C GLU A 58 -7.14 -21.43 16.99
N SER A 59 -7.96 -21.99 17.88
CA SER A 59 -7.93 -23.42 18.23
C SER A 59 -8.68 -24.31 17.23
N ARG A 60 -9.76 -23.81 16.62
CA ARG A 60 -10.63 -24.61 15.73
C ARG A 60 -10.20 -24.56 14.27
N LEU A 61 -9.69 -23.41 13.81
CA LEU A 61 -9.31 -23.22 12.42
C LEU A 61 -7.90 -23.74 12.16
N SER A 62 -7.73 -24.56 11.12
CA SER A 62 -6.39 -24.97 10.69
C SER A 62 -5.60 -23.76 10.22
N GLY A 63 -4.63 -23.33 11.03
CA GLY A 63 -3.80 -22.14 10.76
C GLY A 63 -4.33 -20.82 11.35
N GLY A 64 -5.41 -20.84 12.14
CA GLY A 64 -5.95 -19.65 12.81
C GLY A 64 -6.59 -18.62 11.87
N LEU A 65 -6.86 -17.42 12.40
CA LEU A 65 -7.35 -16.29 11.59
C LEU A 65 -6.18 -15.68 10.79
N THR A 66 -6.36 -15.58 9.47
CA THR A 66 -5.38 -14.97 8.56
C THR A 66 -5.65 -13.48 8.32
N PHE A 67 -4.60 -12.68 8.46
CA PHE A 67 -4.60 -11.24 8.18
C PHE A 67 -3.82 -10.91 6.90
N GLU A 68 -3.70 -11.88 6.00
CA GLU A 68 -3.01 -11.73 4.73
C GLU A 68 -3.58 -10.54 3.93
N GLY A 69 -2.68 -9.73 3.38
CA GLY A 69 -3.06 -8.58 2.57
C GLY A 69 -3.43 -7.31 3.34
N ILE A 70 -3.59 -7.37 4.67
CA ILE A 70 -3.80 -6.19 5.50
C ILE A 70 -2.51 -5.36 5.56
N GLN A 71 -2.59 -4.11 5.13
CA GLN A 71 -1.48 -3.16 5.16
C GLN A 71 -1.87 -1.90 5.95
N ASP A 72 -0.86 -1.17 6.43
CA ASP A 72 -1.07 0.15 7.01
C ASP A 72 -1.24 1.18 5.88
N ILE A 73 -2.50 1.49 5.57
CA ILE A 73 -2.89 2.47 4.55
C ILE A 73 -3.29 3.83 5.16
N GLY A 74 -3.17 4.02 6.48
CA GLY A 74 -3.73 5.18 7.17
C GLY A 74 -3.14 6.50 6.68
N ALA A 75 -1.82 6.53 6.43
CA ALA A 75 -1.15 7.71 5.88
C ALA A 75 -1.64 8.04 4.46
N SER A 76 -1.83 7.04 3.61
CA SER A 76 -2.33 7.19 2.23
C SER A 76 -3.76 7.72 2.24
N VAL A 77 -4.64 7.11 3.03
CA VAL A 77 -6.06 7.53 3.15
C VAL A 77 -6.18 8.96 3.64
N LYS A 78 -5.40 9.35 4.67
CA LYS A 78 -5.34 10.74 5.16
C LYS A 78 -4.83 11.70 4.09
N ARG A 79 -3.83 11.30 3.30
CA ARG A 79 -3.32 12.14 2.22
C ARG A 79 -4.34 12.32 1.10
N ALA A 80 -5.09 11.28 0.75
CA ALA A 80 -6.15 11.34 -0.24
C ALA A 80 -7.26 12.34 0.15
N GLU A 81 -7.67 12.37 1.43
CA GLU A 81 -8.63 13.34 1.97
C GLU A 81 -8.15 14.79 1.78
N LEU A 82 -6.85 15.03 1.95
CA LEU A 82 -6.23 16.33 1.72
C LEU A 82 -5.94 16.62 0.23
N GLN A 83 -6.59 15.89 -0.69
CA GLN A 83 -6.41 15.98 -2.14
C GLN A 83 -4.98 15.67 -2.63
N GLY A 84 -4.18 15.02 -1.79
CA GLY A 84 -2.86 14.56 -2.18
C GLY A 84 -2.94 13.29 -3.02
N LEU A 85 -2.24 13.29 -4.16
CA LEU A 85 -2.26 12.20 -5.13
C LEU A 85 -1.72 10.90 -4.53
N LEU A 86 -2.42 9.80 -4.76
CA LEU A 86 -1.94 8.46 -4.44
C LEU A 86 -1.14 7.85 -5.59
N SER A 87 -0.10 7.11 -5.26
CA SER A 87 0.63 6.27 -6.20
C SER A 87 -0.16 4.99 -6.50
N GLY A 88 0.20 4.30 -7.60
CA GLY A 88 -0.38 2.99 -7.89
C GLY A 88 -0.10 1.96 -6.79
N GLU A 89 1.04 2.06 -6.10
CA GLU A 89 1.40 1.14 -5.01
C GLU A 89 0.46 1.32 -3.81
N GLU A 90 0.15 2.56 -3.47
CA GLU A 90 -0.76 2.88 -2.37
C GLU A 90 -2.19 2.48 -2.71
N LEU A 91 -2.63 2.69 -3.95
CA LEU A 91 -3.95 2.24 -4.43
C LEU A 91 -4.07 0.71 -4.35
N LEU A 92 -3.06 -0.03 -4.80
CA LEU A 92 -3.04 -1.48 -4.67
C LEU A 92 -3.01 -1.93 -3.21
N ALA A 93 -2.28 -1.24 -2.33
CA ALA A 93 -2.29 -1.55 -0.89
C ALA A 93 -3.69 -1.38 -0.28
N ILE A 94 -4.44 -0.36 -0.72
CA ILE A 94 -5.84 -0.14 -0.31
C ILE A 94 -6.73 -1.27 -0.82
N ALA A 95 -6.66 -1.62 -2.10
CA ALA A 95 -7.44 -2.72 -2.69
C ALA A 95 -7.14 -4.06 -2.00
N THR A 96 -5.86 -4.35 -1.74
CA THR A 96 -5.42 -5.57 -1.04
C THR A 96 -5.95 -5.61 0.40
N THR A 97 -5.94 -4.47 1.10
CA THR A 97 -6.45 -4.37 2.47
C THR A 97 -7.97 -4.54 2.52
N LEU A 98 -8.71 -3.96 1.57
CA LEU A 98 -10.16 -4.17 1.42
C LEU A 98 -10.50 -5.66 1.20
N ALA A 99 -9.76 -6.33 0.31
CA ALA A 99 -9.93 -7.75 0.04
C ALA A 99 -9.64 -8.61 1.29
N GLY A 100 -8.54 -8.33 2.00
CA GLY A 100 -8.18 -9.00 3.26
C GLY A 100 -9.26 -8.83 4.33
N ALA A 101 -9.74 -7.61 4.53
CA ALA A 101 -10.80 -7.33 5.52
C ALA A 101 -12.13 -8.00 5.17
N ARG A 102 -12.49 -8.06 3.87
CA ARG A 102 -13.66 -8.79 3.39
C ARG A 102 -13.56 -10.28 3.67
N GLN A 103 -12.39 -10.86 3.46
CA GLN A 103 -12.15 -12.27 3.76
C GLN A 103 -12.23 -12.56 5.26
N LEU A 104 -11.61 -11.71 6.10
CA LEU A 104 -11.71 -11.80 7.56
C LEU A 104 -13.16 -11.77 8.02
N ARG A 105 -13.94 -10.79 7.56
CA ARG A 105 -15.37 -10.69 7.85
C ARG A 105 -16.11 -11.96 7.46
N ARG A 106 -15.89 -12.48 6.25
CA ARG A 106 -16.54 -13.70 5.76
C ARG A 106 -16.24 -14.91 6.64
N ILE A 107 -15.00 -15.05 7.10
CA ILE A 107 -14.60 -16.14 8.00
C ILE A 107 -15.33 -16.01 9.34
N ILE A 108 -15.35 -14.82 9.95
CA ILE A 108 -16.01 -14.56 11.23
C ILE A 108 -17.52 -14.77 11.15
N ASP A 109 -18.17 -14.25 10.09
CA ASP A 109 -19.63 -14.37 9.89
C ASP A 109 -20.07 -15.85 9.79
N ALA A 110 -19.21 -16.73 9.25
CA ALA A 110 -19.48 -18.16 9.13
C ALA A 110 -19.42 -18.93 10.46
N GLN A 111 -18.93 -18.33 11.55
CA GLN A 111 -18.72 -19.01 12.83
C GLN A 111 -19.93 -18.83 13.75
N PRO A 112 -20.54 -19.92 14.29
CA PRO A 112 -21.77 -19.80 15.07
C PRO A 112 -21.58 -19.13 16.44
N ASP A 113 -20.45 -19.35 17.10
CA ASP A 113 -20.25 -19.05 18.53
C ASP A 113 -19.32 -17.86 18.81
N VAL A 114 -19.35 -16.84 17.96
CA VAL A 114 -18.51 -15.63 18.11
C VAL A 114 -19.32 -14.32 17.99
N PRO A 115 -20.34 -14.11 18.86
CA PRO A 115 -21.22 -12.95 18.77
C PRO A 115 -20.48 -11.62 18.91
N THR A 116 -19.46 -11.53 19.76
CA THR A 116 -18.70 -10.30 20.00
C THR A 116 -17.87 -9.93 18.77
N LEU A 117 -17.18 -10.89 18.17
CA LEU A 117 -16.42 -10.67 16.94
C LEU A 117 -17.34 -10.37 15.75
N LYS A 118 -18.52 -11.00 15.69
CA LYS A 118 -19.55 -10.70 14.67
C LYS A 118 -20.05 -9.28 14.78
N GLU A 119 -20.36 -8.80 15.99
CA GLU A 119 -20.76 -7.41 16.21
C GLU A 119 -19.66 -6.44 15.78
N LEU A 120 -18.40 -6.76 16.11
CA LEU A 120 -17.23 -5.96 15.71
C LEU A 120 -17.11 -5.80 14.18
N VAL A 121 -17.38 -6.87 13.41
CA VAL A 121 -17.30 -6.82 11.93
C VAL A 121 -18.60 -6.43 11.22
N ALA A 122 -19.74 -6.40 11.92
CA ALA A 122 -21.06 -6.18 11.32
C ALA A 122 -21.15 -4.88 10.51
N GLY A 123 -20.47 -3.83 10.97
CA GLY A 123 -20.44 -2.51 10.34
C GLY A 123 -19.37 -2.30 9.27
N LEU A 124 -18.57 -3.32 8.93
CA LEU A 124 -17.50 -3.18 7.94
C LEU A 124 -18.04 -3.08 6.51
N ARG A 125 -17.84 -1.95 5.85
CA ARG A 125 -17.99 -1.86 4.39
C ARG A 125 -16.70 -2.33 3.71
N THR A 126 -16.85 -3.16 2.68
CA THR A 126 -15.72 -3.82 2.01
C THR A 126 -15.48 -3.34 0.58
N TYR A 127 -16.26 -2.36 0.09
CA TYR A 127 -16.11 -1.68 -1.21
C TYR A 127 -15.53 -2.53 -2.37
N PRO A 128 -16.15 -3.67 -2.73
CA PRO A 128 -15.68 -4.48 -3.85
C PRO A 128 -15.64 -3.71 -5.17
N GLU A 129 -16.48 -2.69 -5.34
CA GLU A 129 -16.49 -1.77 -6.47
C GLU A 129 -15.20 -0.96 -6.58
N LEU A 130 -14.69 -0.41 -5.47
CA LEU A 130 -13.45 0.36 -5.43
C LEU A 130 -12.25 -0.56 -5.67
N GLU A 131 -12.24 -1.75 -5.04
CA GLU A 131 -11.23 -2.78 -5.27
C GLU A 131 -11.13 -3.14 -6.77
N GLN A 132 -12.27 -3.41 -7.40
CA GLN A 132 -12.33 -3.75 -8.82
C GLN A 132 -11.88 -2.59 -9.71
N GLU A 133 -12.28 -1.35 -9.38
CA GLU A 133 -11.90 -0.17 -10.16
C GLU A 133 -10.40 0.13 -10.07
N ILE A 134 -9.80 -0.06 -8.89
CA ILE A 134 -8.35 0.01 -8.71
C ILE A 134 -7.66 -1.05 -9.56
N HIS A 135 -8.07 -2.32 -9.49
CA HIS A 135 -7.45 -3.39 -10.30
C HIS A 135 -7.70 -3.23 -11.80
N ARG A 136 -8.80 -2.59 -12.20
CA ARG A 136 -9.05 -2.25 -13.61
C ARG A 136 -8.01 -1.23 -14.08
N CYS A 137 -7.76 -0.19 -13.29
CA CYS A 137 -6.93 0.93 -13.68
C CYS A 137 -5.43 0.73 -13.41
N ILE A 138 -5.05 -0.04 -12.40
CA ILE A 138 -3.68 -0.27 -11.97
C ILE A 138 -3.29 -1.74 -12.21
N ASP A 139 -2.15 -1.95 -12.86
CA ASP A 139 -1.60 -3.29 -13.11
C ASP A 139 -0.78 -3.83 -11.94
N ASP A 140 -0.32 -5.08 -12.04
CA ASP A 140 0.46 -5.76 -10.98
C ASP A 140 1.82 -5.10 -10.70
N ARG A 141 2.28 -4.18 -11.57
CA ARG A 141 3.51 -3.40 -11.39
C ARG A 141 3.22 -2.02 -10.81
N ALA A 142 2.02 -1.81 -10.27
CA ALA A 142 1.56 -0.54 -9.74
C ALA A 142 1.55 0.60 -10.79
N GLN A 143 1.45 0.28 -12.07
CA GLN A 143 1.36 1.26 -13.16
C GLN A 143 -0.07 1.40 -13.65
N VAL A 144 -0.42 2.59 -14.13
CA VAL A 144 -1.72 2.79 -14.79
C VAL A 144 -1.76 1.98 -16.09
N ALA A 145 -2.70 1.05 -16.19
CA ALA A 145 -2.86 0.11 -17.29
C ALA A 145 -3.44 0.79 -18.54
N ASP A 146 -3.14 0.27 -19.73
CA ASP A 146 -3.72 0.76 -21.00
C ASP A 146 -5.25 0.75 -20.95
N ARG A 147 -5.85 -0.23 -20.24
CA ARG A 147 -7.30 -0.40 -20.09
C ARG A 147 -7.96 0.60 -19.14
N ALA A 148 -7.19 1.44 -18.44
CA ALA A 148 -7.74 2.43 -17.50
C ALA A 148 -8.67 3.42 -18.23
N THR A 149 -8.21 3.98 -19.35
CA THR A 149 -9.03 4.83 -20.22
C THR A 149 -8.74 4.56 -21.71
N PRO A 150 -9.76 4.64 -22.59
CA PRO A 150 -9.55 4.53 -24.04
C PRO A 150 -8.57 5.59 -24.59
N LYS A 151 -8.57 6.78 -23.96
CA LYS A 151 -7.66 7.88 -24.31
C LYS A 151 -6.20 7.51 -24.02
N LEU A 152 -5.89 6.95 -22.86
CA LEU A 152 -4.54 6.49 -22.52
C LEU A 152 -4.06 5.39 -23.48
N ALA A 153 -4.91 4.39 -23.76
CA ALA A 153 -4.61 3.35 -24.74
C ALA A 153 -4.26 3.94 -26.12
N GLY A 154 -5.06 4.89 -26.59
CA GLY A 154 -4.83 5.58 -27.86
C GLY A 154 -3.49 6.32 -27.90
N ILE A 155 -3.16 7.07 -26.84
CA ILE A 155 -1.88 7.79 -26.73
C ILE A 155 -0.70 6.80 -26.76
N ARG A 156 -0.76 5.71 -25.99
CA ARG A 156 0.30 4.69 -25.95
C ARG A 156 0.49 3.98 -27.29
N VAL A 157 -0.58 3.72 -28.05
CA VAL A 157 -0.49 3.21 -29.42
C VAL A 157 0.24 4.20 -30.33
N GLN A 158 -0.11 5.48 -30.28
CA GLN A 158 0.55 6.52 -31.08
C GLN A 158 2.04 6.67 -30.72
N ILE A 159 2.38 6.61 -29.43
CA ILE A 159 3.77 6.58 -28.95
C ILE A 159 4.52 5.40 -29.57
N ARG A 160 3.96 4.18 -29.50
CA ARG A 160 4.61 2.98 -30.08
C ARG A 160 4.84 3.13 -31.59
N GLN A 161 3.82 3.53 -32.34
CA GLN A 161 3.92 3.73 -33.79
C GLN A 161 4.96 4.80 -34.17
N LEU A 162 4.98 5.91 -33.44
CA LEU A 162 5.92 6.99 -33.70
C LEU A 162 7.35 6.58 -33.35
N ARG A 163 7.54 5.81 -32.27
CA ARG A 163 8.84 5.25 -31.89
C ARG A 163 9.36 4.35 -33.00
N ASP A 164 8.54 3.43 -33.48
CA ASP A 164 8.95 2.46 -34.51
C ASP A 164 9.33 3.19 -35.81
N ARG A 165 8.59 4.24 -36.18
CA ARG A 165 8.92 5.11 -37.32
C ARG A 165 10.26 5.83 -37.15
N ILE A 166 10.54 6.39 -35.96
CA ILE A 166 11.83 7.01 -35.66
C ILE A 166 12.95 5.98 -35.76
N TYR A 167 12.77 4.80 -35.18
CA TYR A 167 13.75 3.72 -35.22
C TYR A 167 14.08 3.27 -36.65
N GLN A 168 13.06 3.10 -37.50
CA GLN A 168 13.27 2.75 -38.91
C GLN A 168 14.13 3.79 -39.66
N ILE A 169 13.86 5.08 -39.43
CA ILE A 169 14.64 6.16 -40.05
C ILE A 169 16.09 6.16 -39.53
N LEU A 170 16.27 6.07 -38.21
CA LEU A 170 17.60 6.08 -37.60
C LEU A 170 18.42 4.84 -37.97
N GLN A 171 17.81 3.65 -38.05
CA GLN A 171 18.47 2.44 -38.54
C GLN A 171 18.94 2.59 -39.98
N GLY A 172 18.10 3.18 -40.85
CA GLY A 172 18.48 3.48 -42.23
C GLY A 172 19.68 4.44 -42.32
N ILE A 173 19.76 5.42 -41.41
CA ILE A 173 20.91 6.35 -41.33
C ILE A 173 22.16 5.61 -40.81
N LEU A 174 22.03 4.83 -39.73
CA LEU A 174 23.12 4.04 -39.15
C LEU A 174 23.77 3.11 -40.18
N GLN A 175 22.96 2.44 -41.01
CA GLN A 175 23.47 1.54 -42.05
C GLN A 175 24.21 2.28 -43.16
N ARG A 176 23.71 3.44 -43.59
CA ARG A 176 24.32 4.24 -44.67
C ARG A 176 25.58 4.98 -44.24
N GLN A 177 25.66 5.38 -42.98
CA GLN A 177 26.72 6.23 -42.42
C GLN A 177 27.59 5.50 -41.38
N SER A 178 27.71 4.18 -41.48
CA SER A 178 28.39 3.33 -40.49
C SER A 178 29.80 3.77 -40.12
N ASN A 179 30.55 4.37 -41.05
CA ASN A 179 31.91 4.88 -40.83
C ASN A 179 31.96 6.14 -39.94
N ALA A 180 30.92 6.97 -40.00
CA ALA A 180 30.81 8.23 -39.27
C ALA A 180 30.33 8.05 -37.81
N VAL A 181 29.72 6.90 -37.52
CA VAL A 181 29.12 6.60 -36.22
C VAL A 181 30.16 5.95 -35.29
N GLN A 182 30.11 6.28 -34.00
CA GLN A 182 30.98 5.68 -32.98
C GLN A 182 30.53 4.25 -32.64
N GLU A 183 29.23 4.06 -32.41
CA GLU A 183 28.61 2.77 -32.11
C GLU A 183 27.30 2.64 -32.90
N GLN A 184 27.03 1.47 -33.50
CA GLN A 184 25.82 1.22 -34.28
C GLN A 184 24.58 0.97 -33.40
N VAL A 185 24.31 1.88 -32.47
CA VAL A 185 23.18 1.82 -31.55
C VAL A 185 22.40 3.13 -31.60
N ILE A 186 21.07 3.01 -31.54
CA ILE A 186 20.19 4.16 -31.31
C ILE A 186 20.15 4.39 -29.81
N THR A 187 20.48 5.59 -29.37
CA THR A 187 20.49 5.96 -27.95
C THR A 187 19.47 7.06 -27.68
N GLN A 188 19.20 7.32 -26.41
CA GLN A 188 18.34 8.42 -25.98
C GLN A 188 19.16 9.44 -25.19
N ARG A 189 18.99 10.73 -25.51
CA ARG A 189 19.55 11.87 -24.75
C ARG A 189 18.47 12.90 -24.53
N ASN A 190 18.29 13.36 -23.30
CA ASN A 190 17.26 14.34 -22.93
C ASN A 190 15.86 13.96 -23.46
N SER A 191 15.51 12.68 -23.35
CA SER A 191 14.27 12.08 -23.88
C SER A 191 14.12 12.10 -25.42
N ARG A 192 15.18 12.28 -26.19
CA ARG A 192 15.17 12.29 -27.67
C ARG A 192 16.02 11.17 -28.23
N PHE A 193 15.57 10.53 -29.31
CA PHE A 193 16.35 9.51 -29.99
C PHE A 193 17.46 10.16 -30.83
N VAL A 194 18.68 9.68 -30.63
CA VAL A 194 19.92 10.25 -31.19
C VAL A 194 20.89 9.14 -31.62
N ILE A 195 21.81 9.50 -32.49
CA ILE A 195 22.90 8.64 -32.98
C ILE A 195 24.23 9.16 -32.41
N PRO A 196 25.09 8.28 -31.86
CA PRO A 196 26.44 8.67 -31.42
C PRO A 196 27.39 8.79 -32.62
N VAL A 197 27.70 10.02 -33.04
CA VAL A 197 28.56 10.34 -34.19
C VAL A 197 29.97 10.68 -33.71
N LYS A 198 31.00 10.24 -34.44
CA LYS A 198 32.39 10.64 -34.17
C LYS A 198 32.52 12.16 -34.38
N ALA A 199 33.10 12.88 -33.43
CA ALA A 199 33.20 14.34 -33.51
C ALA A 199 33.82 14.87 -34.83
N PRO A 200 34.87 14.25 -35.41
CA PRO A 200 35.41 14.67 -36.70
C PRO A 200 34.47 14.45 -37.90
N GLN A 201 33.46 13.59 -37.75
CA GLN A 201 32.50 13.20 -38.78
C GLN A 201 31.10 13.77 -38.51
N LYS A 202 30.99 14.82 -37.68
CA LYS A 202 29.70 15.41 -37.29
C LYS A 202 28.83 15.81 -38.49
N ASP A 203 29.46 16.26 -39.57
CA ASP A 203 28.76 16.78 -40.75
C ASP A 203 28.25 15.66 -41.68
N ALA A 204 28.70 14.41 -41.47
CA ALA A 204 28.24 13.24 -42.23
C ALA A 204 26.78 12.87 -41.93
N ILE A 205 26.27 13.26 -40.75
CA ILE A 205 24.87 13.09 -40.35
C ILE A 205 24.33 14.48 -39.97
N PRO A 206 23.72 15.21 -40.92
CA PRO A 206 23.17 16.53 -40.65
C PRO A 206 22.09 16.47 -39.56
N GLY A 207 22.31 17.16 -38.45
CA GLY A 207 21.40 17.14 -37.32
C GLY A 207 21.75 18.14 -36.23
N ILE A 208 21.00 18.07 -35.14
CA ILE A 208 21.16 18.90 -33.95
C ILE A 208 21.95 18.08 -32.92
N VAL A 209 23.05 18.63 -32.40
CA VAL A 209 23.81 18.01 -31.31
C VAL A 209 23.07 18.26 -29.99
N HIS A 210 22.70 17.20 -29.27
CA HIS A 210 22.02 17.30 -27.97
C HIS A 210 22.94 17.11 -26.77
N ASP A 211 24.05 16.42 -26.97
CA ASP A 211 24.99 16.07 -25.91
C ASP A 211 26.35 15.65 -26.51
N SER A 212 27.38 15.57 -25.68
CA SER A 212 28.72 15.10 -26.05
C SER A 212 29.30 14.19 -24.97
N SER A 213 30.17 13.24 -25.35
CA SER A 213 30.91 12.44 -24.36
C SER A 213 31.83 13.31 -23.51
N ALA A 214 32.20 12.85 -22.31
CA ALA A 214 33.13 13.56 -21.43
C ALA A 214 34.49 13.85 -22.09
N SER A 215 34.94 12.98 -23.00
CA SER A 215 36.15 13.17 -23.80
C SER A 215 35.98 14.08 -25.02
N GLY A 216 34.74 14.48 -25.35
CA GLY A 216 34.41 15.23 -26.57
C GLY A 216 34.49 14.42 -27.88
N ALA A 217 34.90 13.15 -27.82
CA ALA A 217 35.12 12.32 -29.01
C ALA A 217 33.82 11.89 -29.71
N THR A 218 32.69 11.86 -29.00
CA THR A 218 31.39 11.43 -29.51
C THR A 218 30.36 12.52 -29.31
N LEU A 219 29.64 12.85 -30.38
CA LEU A 219 28.52 13.79 -30.38
C LEU A 219 27.21 13.03 -30.56
N TYR A 220 26.23 13.31 -29.71
CA TYR A 220 24.90 12.69 -29.80
C TYR A 220 24.00 13.54 -30.67
N VAL A 221 23.85 13.13 -31.94
CA VAL A 221 23.18 13.92 -32.97
C VAL A 221 21.77 13.40 -33.19
N GLU A 222 20.78 14.31 -33.18
CA GLU A 222 19.44 14.10 -33.68
C GLU A 222 19.38 14.49 -35.17
N PRO A 223 19.24 13.55 -36.11
CA PRO A 223 19.14 13.87 -37.52
C PRO A 223 17.89 14.73 -37.83
N HIS A 224 18.02 15.69 -38.74
CA HIS A 224 16.92 16.60 -39.14
C HIS A 224 15.63 15.86 -39.54
N SER A 225 15.77 14.68 -40.17
CA SER A 225 14.64 13.83 -40.58
C SER A 225 13.79 13.31 -39.42
N THR A 226 14.32 13.32 -38.19
CA THR A 226 13.64 12.83 -36.98
C THR A 226 13.23 13.92 -36.00
N VAL A 227 13.67 15.17 -36.20
CA VAL A 227 13.40 16.31 -35.27
C VAL A 227 11.90 16.49 -35.02
N ASN A 228 11.10 16.51 -36.08
CA ASN A 228 9.64 16.68 -35.95
C ASN A 228 8.98 15.47 -35.26
N LEU A 229 9.46 14.26 -35.53
CA LEU A 229 8.93 13.05 -34.91
C LEU A 229 9.29 12.98 -33.42
N ASN A 230 10.52 13.34 -33.04
CA ASN A 230 10.92 13.45 -31.63
C ASN A 230 10.15 14.55 -30.89
N ASN A 231 9.84 15.67 -31.55
CA ASN A 231 8.96 16.71 -30.98
C ASN A 231 7.55 16.19 -30.71
N GLN A 232 6.95 15.50 -31.68
CA GLN A 232 5.64 14.86 -31.53
C GLN A 232 5.66 13.79 -30.43
N MET A 233 6.72 12.97 -30.35
CA MET A 233 6.90 11.97 -29.31
C MET A 233 6.89 12.61 -27.91
N ARG A 234 7.65 13.69 -27.73
CA ARG A 234 7.69 14.42 -26.47
C ARG A 234 6.33 15.01 -26.10
N GLN A 235 5.56 15.46 -27.08
CA GLN A 235 4.20 15.94 -26.84
C GLN A 235 3.27 14.80 -26.38
N LEU A 236 3.32 13.64 -27.05
CA LEU A 236 2.53 12.48 -26.67
C LEU A 236 2.90 11.94 -25.28
N LEU A 237 4.18 11.88 -24.94
CA LEU A 237 4.64 11.47 -23.61
C LEU A 237 4.12 12.41 -22.51
N ARG A 238 4.06 13.73 -22.76
CA ARG A 238 3.43 14.67 -21.81
C ARG A 238 1.93 14.45 -21.69
N GLN A 239 1.25 14.16 -22.79
CA GLN A 239 -0.18 13.85 -22.77
C GLN A 239 -0.46 12.54 -22.02
N GLU A 240 0.40 11.53 -22.20
CA GLU A 240 0.35 10.28 -21.45
C GLU A 240 0.49 10.55 -19.95
N GLN A 241 1.52 11.29 -19.54
CA GLN A 241 1.75 11.61 -18.13
C GLN A 241 0.55 12.34 -17.50
N ALA A 242 -0.02 13.30 -18.23
CA ALA A 242 -1.21 14.03 -17.76
C ALA A 242 -2.44 13.12 -17.64
N GLU A 243 -2.61 12.18 -18.55
CA GLU A 243 -3.71 11.20 -18.50
C GLU A 243 -3.52 10.19 -17.35
N VAL A 244 -2.29 9.71 -17.15
CA VAL A 244 -1.93 8.86 -16.00
C VAL A 244 -2.25 9.57 -14.68
N GLU A 245 -1.84 10.84 -14.54
CA GLU A 245 -2.15 11.65 -13.36
C GLU A 245 -3.67 11.84 -13.19
N ALA A 246 -4.41 12.06 -14.27
CA ALA A 246 -5.86 12.20 -14.22
C ALA A 246 -6.54 10.92 -13.69
N VAL A 247 -6.11 9.74 -14.14
CA VAL A 247 -6.61 8.45 -13.62
C VAL A 247 -6.32 8.29 -12.13
N LEU A 248 -5.06 8.53 -11.72
CA LEU A 248 -4.67 8.44 -10.31
C LEU A 248 -5.47 9.41 -9.44
N ARG A 249 -5.75 10.62 -9.95
CA ARG A 249 -6.53 11.64 -9.25
C ARG A 249 -7.99 11.22 -9.08
N THR A 250 -8.59 10.59 -10.09
CA THR A 250 -9.94 10.02 -9.99
C THR A 250 -10.00 8.95 -8.90
N LEU A 251 -9.11 7.96 -8.94
CA LEU A 251 -9.06 6.89 -7.93
C LEU A 251 -8.78 7.43 -6.52
N THR A 252 -7.88 8.42 -6.42
CA THR A 252 -7.62 9.12 -5.15
C THR A 252 -8.90 9.77 -4.60
N GLY A 253 -9.71 10.37 -5.47
CA GLY A 253 -11.00 10.95 -5.08
C GLY A 253 -12.00 9.91 -4.59
N GLU A 254 -12.05 8.74 -5.23
CA GLU A 254 -12.91 7.63 -4.79
C GLU A 254 -12.48 7.09 -3.42
N VAL A 255 -11.17 6.93 -3.19
CA VAL A 255 -10.62 6.57 -1.87
C VAL A 255 -10.97 7.63 -0.81
N ALA A 256 -10.81 8.90 -1.13
CA ALA A 256 -11.11 10.00 -0.21
C ALA A 256 -12.59 10.02 0.20
N ALA A 257 -13.51 9.72 -0.74
CA ALA A 257 -14.94 9.68 -0.49
C ALA A 257 -15.36 8.60 0.53
N VAL A 258 -14.57 7.54 0.68
CA VAL A 258 -14.86 6.39 1.56
C VAL A 258 -13.97 6.33 2.80
N LYS A 259 -13.18 7.39 3.05
CA LYS A 259 -12.24 7.44 4.17
C LYS A 259 -12.83 7.05 5.54
N PRO A 260 -14.00 7.56 5.98
CA PRO A 260 -14.53 7.22 7.30
C PRO A 260 -14.70 5.71 7.51
N ASP A 261 -15.11 5.01 6.45
CA ASP A 261 -15.28 3.56 6.47
C ASP A 261 -13.94 2.82 6.40
N LEU A 262 -12.94 3.36 5.68
CA LEU A 262 -11.57 2.84 5.69
C LEU A 262 -10.89 2.99 7.07
N ASP A 263 -11.05 4.14 7.73
CA ASP A 263 -10.54 4.36 9.09
C ASP A 263 -11.18 3.37 10.07
N ARG A 264 -12.50 3.18 9.97
CA ARG A 264 -13.23 2.18 10.76
C ARG A 264 -12.74 0.77 10.47
N LEU A 265 -12.49 0.44 9.20
CA LEU A 265 -11.97 -0.85 8.78
C LEU A 265 -10.60 -1.12 9.41
N LEU A 266 -9.68 -0.14 9.34
CA LEU A 266 -8.36 -0.26 9.98
C LEU A 266 -8.49 -0.46 11.49
N ALA A 267 -9.36 0.29 12.16
CA ALA A 267 -9.59 0.16 13.60
C ALA A 267 -10.11 -1.25 13.95
N VAL A 268 -11.11 -1.75 13.25
CA VAL A 268 -11.69 -3.08 13.48
C VAL A 268 -10.66 -4.18 13.23
N VAL A 269 -9.92 -4.13 12.12
CA VAL A 269 -8.89 -5.13 11.81
C VAL A 269 -7.77 -5.10 12.85
N THR A 270 -7.41 -3.93 13.37
CA THR A 270 -6.43 -3.78 14.46
C THR A 270 -6.93 -4.40 15.77
N ILE A 271 -8.20 -4.18 16.13
CA ILE A 271 -8.82 -4.79 17.31
C ILE A 271 -8.85 -6.31 17.17
N LEU A 272 -9.23 -6.83 16.00
CA LEU A 272 -9.22 -8.26 15.71
C LEU A 272 -7.82 -8.87 15.84
N ASP A 273 -6.81 -8.23 15.25
CA ASP A 273 -5.42 -8.71 15.34
C ASP A 273 -4.93 -8.71 16.78
N LEU A 274 -5.26 -7.69 17.56
CA LEU A 274 -4.90 -7.61 18.97
C LEU A 274 -5.62 -8.71 19.80
N ALA A 275 -6.88 -9.01 19.51
CA ALA A 275 -7.60 -10.12 20.15
C ALA A 275 -6.96 -11.48 19.80
N CYS A 276 -6.59 -11.69 18.53
CA CYS A 276 -5.83 -12.85 18.09
C CYS A 276 -4.45 -12.94 18.74
N ALA A 277 -3.72 -11.83 18.86
CA ALA A 277 -2.42 -11.77 19.52
C ALA A 277 -2.53 -12.20 20.99
N LYS A 278 -3.52 -11.67 21.72
CA LYS A 278 -3.80 -12.06 23.11
C LYS A 278 -4.21 -13.54 23.22
N ALA A 279 -5.01 -14.03 22.29
CA ALA A 279 -5.41 -15.43 22.23
C ALA A 279 -4.22 -16.38 21.99
N ARG A 280 -3.36 -16.08 21.02
CA ARG A 280 -2.13 -16.83 20.73
C ARG A 280 -1.15 -16.77 21.89
N TYR A 281 -1.03 -15.62 22.54
CA TYR A 281 -0.22 -15.48 23.74
C TYR A 281 -0.78 -16.31 24.91
N SER A 282 -2.11 -16.36 25.07
CA SER A 282 -2.78 -17.24 26.04
C SER A 282 -2.54 -18.71 25.76
N LEU A 283 -2.56 -19.14 24.49
CA LEU A 283 -2.21 -20.51 24.10
C LEU A 283 -0.76 -20.84 24.47
N TRP A 284 0.17 -19.91 24.20
CA TRP A 284 1.58 -20.09 24.54
C TRP A 284 1.83 -20.18 26.06
N LEU A 285 1.07 -19.42 26.85
CA LEU A 285 1.15 -19.43 28.32
C LEU A 285 0.37 -20.58 28.98
N GLU A 286 -0.48 -21.29 28.23
CA GLU A 286 -1.53 -22.17 28.80
C GLU A 286 -2.43 -21.43 29.83
N ALA A 287 -2.70 -20.14 29.55
CA ALA A 287 -3.40 -19.26 30.48
C ALA A 287 -4.91 -19.53 30.53
N ASN A 288 -5.54 -19.12 31.64
CA ASN A 288 -6.98 -19.25 31.86
C ASN A 288 -7.65 -17.87 31.90
N PRO A 289 -8.89 -17.74 31.38
CA PRO A 289 -9.62 -16.49 31.45
C PRO A 289 -9.94 -16.14 32.92
N PRO A 290 -9.70 -14.89 33.36
CA PRO A 290 -10.04 -14.46 34.71
C PRO A 290 -11.57 -14.39 34.90
N LYS A 291 -12.02 -14.59 36.14
CA LYS A 291 -13.40 -14.36 36.57
C LYS A 291 -13.44 -13.13 37.48
N PHE A 292 -14.26 -12.14 37.11
CA PHE A 292 -14.49 -10.98 37.95
C PHE A 292 -15.55 -11.31 39.01
N ILE A 293 -15.29 -10.92 40.26
CA ILE A 293 -16.24 -11.02 41.38
C ILE A 293 -16.63 -9.62 41.82
N GLU A 294 -17.91 -9.39 42.10
CA GLU A 294 -18.32 -8.17 42.79
C GLU A 294 -17.91 -8.27 44.25
N VAL A 295 -16.99 -7.42 44.66
CA VAL A 295 -16.63 -7.30 46.07
C VAL A 295 -17.69 -6.42 46.72
N GLU A 296 -18.71 -7.02 47.34
CA GLU A 296 -19.54 -6.29 48.29
C GLU A 296 -18.60 -5.71 49.36
N ASN A 297 -18.62 -4.39 49.54
CA ASN A 297 -17.91 -3.70 50.61
C ASN A 297 -18.40 -4.24 51.96
N ARG A 298 -17.80 -5.34 52.44
CA ARG A 298 -17.87 -5.68 53.85
C ARG A 298 -17.09 -4.58 54.56
N GLU A 299 -17.85 -3.66 55.15
CA GLU A 299 -17.36 -2.75 56.17
C GLU A 299 -16.45 -3.56 57.09
N LEU A 300 -15.16 -3.20 57.09
CA LEU A 300 -14.21 -3.65 58.09
C LEU A 300 -14.69 -3.07 59.42
N THR A 301 -15.66 -3.72 60.08
CA THR A 301 -15.94 -3.43 61.47
C THR A 301 -14.67 -3.76 62.24
N PRO A 302 -14.02 -2.78 62.89
CA PRO A 302 -12.88 -3.09 63.73
C PRO A 302 -13.40 -4.02 64.84
N LYS A 303 -12.87 -5.25 64.91
CA LYS A 303 -13.06 -6.07 66.10
C LYS A 303 -12.38 -5.31 67.23
N ASN A 304 -13.21 -4.72 68.09
CA ASN A 304 -12.81 -4.19 69.38
C ASN A 304 -11.98 -5.25 70.09
N GLY A 305 -10.83 -4.82 70.61
CA GLY A 305 -9.95 -5.66 71.40
C GLY A 305 -10.61 -6.07 72.71
N GLU A 306 -10.37 -7.32 73.08
CA GLU A 306 -10.15 -7.80 74.44
C GLU A 306 -9.00 -8.82 74.40
#